data_AF-A0AA96XP26-F1
#
_entry.id   AF-A0AA96XP26-F1
#
_cell.length_a   1.000
_cell.length_b   1.000
_cell.length_c   1.000
_cell.angle_alpha   90.00
_cell.angle_beta   90.00
_cell.angle_gamma   90.00
#
_symmetry.space_group_name_H-M   'P 1'
#
loop_
_entity.id
_entity.type
_entity.pdbx_description
1 polymer ?
#
loop_
_entity_poly.entity_id
_entity_poly.type
_entity_poly.pdbx_seq_one_letter_code
_entity_poly.pdbx_strand_id
1 'polypeptide(L)'
;MPRMLDSLPLLYRDLLPDFFRQDVPEESKATCSNCAMSQGSAQGAVDSVDGVSRMFRPDTKCCTYSPRLPNYLVGALLSDDRPELVEGRRRMEAKIASRVGVTPQWVKPPAKFQFLYKNGHQFFGRAASLRCGYFSADSGGCTIWPYREAVCSTFFCKYVAGADGRKFWMSLKTYLTLAEIQLSRWTALQLLPDYVLSGRDRAETQPGPLTVEDLDDTAPPAKTYAALWQGYEGLELDYFRECYRLVKALPPDGVEKLLGLDGTIELKTLEKLHHTAVAPQLPRTLKLNPDATVQWMQDGSVALGAYSEYDAVALPGEAYGLLVDFTGREPVDAVRKHLREHKQADLSEDVLLELYRHRILVDA
;
A
#
# COMPACT_ATOMS: atom_id res chain seq x y z
N MET A 1 8.21 -18.63 -2.45
CA MET A 1 7.20 -17.57 -2.47
C MET A 1 6.70 -17.39 -1.05
N PRO A 2 6.59 -16.16 -0.53
CA PRO A 2 5.96 -15.90 0.76
C PRO A 2 4.44 -16.11 0.66
N ARG A 3 3.78 -16.39 1.80
CA ARG A 3 2.32 -16.41 1.86
C ARG A 3 1.80 -14.98 1.96
N MET A 4 0.59 -14.74 1.45
CA MET A 4 -0.05 -13.42 1.59
C MET A 4 -0.08 -12.95 3.05
N LEU A 5 -0.44 -13.85 3.98
CA LEU A 5 -0.45 -13.60 5.42
C LEU A 5 0.90 -13.20 6.05
N ASP A 6 2.03 -13.44 5.39
CA ASP A 6 3.34 -13.02 5.92
C ASP A 6 3.58 -11.52 5.78
N SER A 7 2.86 -10.87 4.86
CA SER A 7 2.90 -9.41 4.64
C SER A 7 1.92 -8.62 5.51
N LEU A 8 1.01 -9.32 6.19
CA LEU A 8 -0.13 -8.76 6.90
C LEU A 8 0.03 -8.80 8.43
N PRO A 9 -0.71 -7.96 9.19
CA PRO A 9 -0.74 -8.04 10.63
C PRO A 9 -1.02 -9.44 11.17
N LEU A 10 -0.31 -9.83 12.24
CA LEU A 10 -0.36 -11.19 12.79
C LEU A 10 -1.78 -11.63 13.15
N LEU A 11 -2.61 -10.70 13.64
CA LEU A 11 -4.01 -10.95 13.98
C LEU A 11 -4.83 -11.50 12.80
N TYR A 12 -4.51 -11.14 11.57
CA TYR A 12 -5.27 -11.57 10.41
C TYR A 12 -5.08 -13.04 10.04
N ARG A 13 -4.04 -13.71 10.56
CA ARG A 13 -3.75 -15.13 10.29
C ARG A 13 -4.89 -16.07 10.69
N ASP A 14 -5.60 -15.70 11.75
CA ASP A 14 -6.69 -16.49 12.31
C ASP A 14 -8.08 -15.95 11.93
N LEU A 15 -8.13 -14.75 11.32
CA LEU A 15 -9.38 -14.06 10.99
C LEU A 15 -9.75 -14.13 9.51
N LEU A 16 -8.76 -14.13 8.62
CA LEU A 16 -9.01 -14.08 7.18
C LEU A 16 -9.25 -15.49 6.60
N PRO A 17 -10.07 -15.59 5.53
CA PRO A 17 -10.42 -16.87 4.92
C PRO A 17 -9.21 -17.59 4.30
N ASP A 18 -9.36 -18.88 3.98
CA ASP A 18 -8.29 -19.76 3.46
C ASP A 18 -7.57 -19.23 2.23
N PHE A 19 -8.23 -18.41 1.42
CA PHE A 19 -7.60 -17.74 0.28
C PHE A 19 -6.33 -16.96 0.67
N PHE A 20 -6.27 -16.36 1.86
CA PHE A 20 -5.11 -15.59 2.29
C PHE A 20 -3.90 -16.47 2.64
N ARG A 21 -4.07 -17.80 2.71
CA ARG A 21 -2.97 -18.75 2.91
C ARG A 21 -2.21 -19.06 1.62
N GLN A 22 -2.67 -18.55 0.47
CA GLN A 22 -2.03 -18.72 -0.83
C GLN A 22 -0.70 -17.95 -0.93
N ASP A 23 0.19 -18.46 -1.79
CA ASP A 23 1.47 -17.84 -2.10
C ASP A 23 1.28 -16.58 -2.96
N VAL A 24 2.14 -15.58 -2.75
CA VAL A 24 2.16 -14.34 -3.55
C VAL A 24 3.55 -14.09 -4.12
N PRO A 25 3.68 -13.26 -5.18
CA PRO A 25 5.00 -12.84 -5.65
C PRO A 25 5.77 -12.16 -4.50
N GLU A 26 7.02 -12.55 -4.32
CA GLU A 26 7.89 -11.88 -3.36
C GLU A 26 8.29 -10.52 -3.92
N GLU A 27 7.88 -9.43 -3.28
CA GLU A 27 8.15 -8.07 -3.75
C GLU A 27 9.60 -7.62 -3.45
N SER A 28 10.57 -8.33 -4.02
CA SER A 28 12.00 -8.09 -3.87
C SER A 28 12.46 -6.74 -4.43
N LYS A 29 11.68 -6.15 -5.35
CA LYS A 29 11.91 -4.80 -5.90
C LYS A 29 11.53 -3.67 -4.93
N ALA A 30 10.95 -3.97 -3.75
CA ALA A 30 10.40 -2.97 -2.83
C ALA A 30 10.64 -3.29 -1.34
N THR A 31 11.87 -3.66 -0.97
CA THR A 31 12.22 -3.94 0.43
C THR A 31 12.51 -2.65 1.22
N CYS A 32 12.01 -2.53 2.45
CA CYS A 32 12.26 -1.35 3.28
C CYS A 32 13.70 -1.28 3.82
N SER A 33 14.33 -2.42 4.07
CA SER A 33 15.73 -2.51 4.54
C SER A 33 16.71 -2.06 3.46
N ASN A 34 16.42 -2.33 2.18
CA ASN A 34 17.21 -1.90 1.04
C ASN A 34 16.32 -1.17 0.01
N CYS A 35 15.97 0.08 0.32
CA CYS A 35 14.95 0.83 -0.42
C CYS A 35 15.36 1.07 -1.88
N ALA A 36 14.66 0.43 -2.82
CA ALA A 36 14.92 0.59 -4.26
C ALA A 36 14.64 2.00 -4.82
N MET A 37 14.02 2.87 -4.00
CA MET A 37 13.75 4.27 -4.34
C MET A 37 14.70 5.24 -3.66
N SER A 38 15.67 4.78 -2.85
CA SER A 38 16.62 5.68 -2.21
C SER A 38 17.88 5.83 -3.05
N GLN A 39 18.38 7.06 -3.23
CA GLN A 39 19.51 7.36 -4.12
C GLN A 39 20.77 6.52 -3.83
N GLY A 40 21.03 6.17 -2.56
CA GLY A 40 22.20 5.39 -2.16
C GLY A 40 22.09 3.88 -2.39
N SER A 41 20.89 3.35 -2.63
CA SER A 41 20.64 1.90 -2.76
C SER A 41 19.93 1.51 -4.05
N ALA A 42 19.47 2.48 -4.84
CA ALA A 42 18.80 2.21 -6.09
C ALA A 42 19.80 1.75 -7.15
N GLN A 43 19.75 0.46 -7.45
CA GLN A 43 20.51 -0.15 -8.54
C GLN A 43 19.76 0.06 -9.85
N GLY A 44 20.48 0.49 -10.89
CA GLY A 44 19.89 0.72 -12.22
C GLY A 44 18.79 1.77 -12.22
N ALA A 45 18.88 2.77 -11.35
CA ALA A 45 17.94 3.88 -11.34
C ALA A 45 18.00 4.59 -12.70
N VAL A 46 16.92 4.50 -13.44
CA VAL A 46 16.75 5.25 -14.69
C VAL A 46 16.28 6.64 -14.29
N ASP A 47 16.95 7.68 -14.82
CA ASP A 47 16.48 9.05 -14.63
C ASP A 47 15.04 9.18 -15.12
N SER A 48 14.29 10.06 -14.46
CA SER A 48 12.90 10.21 -14.85
C SER A 48 12.78 10.88 -16.21
N VAL A 49 11.73 10.50 -16.94
CA VAL A 49 11.55 10.95 -18.32
C VAL A 49 11.33 12.45 -18.48
N ASP A 50 10.83 13.09 -17.43
CA ASP A 50 10.60 14.54 -17.34
C ASP A 50 11.73 15.29 -16.62
N GLY A 51 12.83 14.63 -16.23
CA GLY A 51 13.94 15.23 -15.49
C GLY A 51 13.66 15.54 -14.01
N VAL A 52 12.45 15.24 -13.50
CA VAL A 52 12.09 15.40 -12.09
C VAL A 52 12.40 14.13 -11.30
N SER A 53 13.47 14.14 -10.50
CA SER A 53 13.86 13.01 -9.67
C SER A 53 12.72 12.53 -8.76
N ARG A 54 12.32 11.27 -8.93
CA ARG A 54 11.29 10.58 -8.12
C ARG A 54 11.89 9.78 -6.96
N MET A 55 13.18 9.94 -6.72
CA MET A 55 13.90 9.23 -5.66
C MET A 55 13.46 9.72 -4.29
N PHE A 56 13.29 8.78 -3.37
CA PHE A 56 12.97 9.04 -1.98
C PHE A 56 14.23 9.39 -1.19
N ARG A 57 14.04 10.20 -0.15
CA ARG A 57 15.11 10.49 0.79
C ARG A 57 15.45 9.24 1.60
N PRO A 58 16.73 8.98 1.90
CA PRO A 58 17.13 7.85 2.74
C PRO A 58 16.53 7.88 4.15
N ASP A 59 16.29 9.08 4.70
CA ASP A 59 15.81 9.32 6.06
C ASP A 59 14.27 9.35 6.20
N THR A 60 13.54 9.12 5.09
CA THR A 60 12.08 8.97 5.12
C THR A 60 11.57 7.79 4.31
N LYS A 61 12.23 7.41 3.21
CA LYS A 61 11.79 6.36 2.27
C LYS A 61 10.32 6.59 1.89
N CYS A 62 9.50 5.53 1.75
CA CYS A 62 8.06 5.65 1.58
C CYS A 62 7.30 6.00 2.87
N CYS A 63 7.97 6.09 4.03
CA CYS A 63 7.37 6.46 5.32
C CYS A 63 7.12 7.97 5.43
N THR A 64 6.62 8.58 4.35
CA THR A 64 6.01 9.92 4.34
C THR A 64 4.48 9.87 4.28
N TYR A 65 3.91 8.67 4.32
CA TYR A 65 2.51 8.43 4.61
C TYR A 65 2.35 8.13 6.10
N SER A 66 1.34 8.71 6.73
CA SER A 66 1.00 8.42 8.13
C SER A 66 -0.34 7.68 8.18
N PRO A 67 -0.35 6.45 8.71
CA PRO A 67 -1.53 5.59 8.64
C PRO A 67 -2.65 6.06 9.56
N ARG A 68 -3.88 5.71 9.18
CA ARG A 68 -5.04 5.73 10.07
C ARG A 68 -5.26 4.33 10.63
N LEU A 69 -4.87 4.10 11.88
CA LEU A 69 -4.94 2.78 12.48
C LEU A 69 -6.33 2.51 13.08
N PRO A 70 -6.98 1.38 12.77
CA PRO A 70 -8.25 0.99 13.40
C PRO A 70 -8.04 0.64 14.87
N ASN A 71 -9.07 0.91 15.67
CA ASN A 71 -9.07 0.69 17.12
C ASN A 71 -8.53 -0.67 17.58
N TYR A 72 -8.87 -1.76 16.88
CA TYR A 72 -8.44 -3.10 17.24
C TYR A 72 -6.98 -3.40 16.87
N LEU A 73 -6.41 -2.80 15.81
CA LEU A 73 -4.98 -2.92 15.52
C LEU A 73 -4.14 -2.12 16.52
N VAL A 74 -4.65 -0.96 16.96
CA VAL A 74 -4.07 -0.20 18.08
C VAL A 74 -4.09 -1.05 19.34
N GLY A 75 -5.23 -1.67 19.67
CA GLY A 75 -5.34 -2.60 20.79
C GLY A 75 -4.40 -3.80 20.69
N ALA A 76 -4.22 -4.36 19.49
CA ALA A 76 -3.32 -5.47 19.26
C ALA A 76 -1.86 -5.08 19.54
N LEU A 77 -1.42 -3.91 19.06
CA LEU A 77 -0.09 -3.36 19.37
C LEU A 77 0.08 -3.12 20.88
N LEU A 78 -0.92 -2.55 21.55
CA LEU A 78 -0.89 -2.25 22.99
C LEU A 78 -0.95 -3.49 23.89
N SER A 79 -1.29 -4.65 23.32
CA SER A 79 -1.41 -5.94 24.02
C SER A 79 -0.27 -6.91 23.67
N ASP A 80 0.65 -6.52 22.80
CA ASP A 80 1.79 -7.35 22.40
C ASP A 80 3.02 -6.94 23.19
N ASP A 81 3.49 -7.79 24.09
CA ASP A 81 4.61 -7.52 25.00
C ASP A 81 5.99 -7.79 24.42
N ARG A 82 6.09 -8.18 23.14
CA ARG A 82 7.39 -8.47 22.51
C ARG A 82 8.37 -7.29 22.65
N PRO A 83 9.66 -7.54 23.00
CA PRO A 83 10.63 -6.49 23.28
C PRO A 83 10.86 -5.54 22.09
N GLU A 84 10.84 -6.05 20.86
CA GLU A 84 11.05 -5.25 19.65
C GLU A 84 9.94 -4.21 19.39
N LEU A 85 8.81 -4.31 20.09
CA LEU A 85 7.66 -3.41 19.95
C LEU A 85 7.56 -2.35 21.06
N VAL A 86 8.47 -2.33 22.03
CA VAL A 86 8.46 -1.36 23.14
C VAL A 86 8.38 0.08 22.63
N GLU A 87 9.20 0.44 21.64
CA GLU A 87 9.20 1.79 21.07
C GLU A 87 7.90 2.09 20.29
N GLY A 88 7.34 1.10 19.61
CA GLY A 88 6.05 1.21 18.93
C GLY A 88 4.91 1.50 19.91
N ARG A 89 4.85 0.75 21.02
CA ARG A 89 3.88 0.95 22.10
C ARG A 89 4.02 2.33 22.74
N ARG A 90 5.25 2.72 23.11
CA ARG A 90 5.53 4.04 23.70
C ARG A 90 5.05 5.19 22.80
N ARG A 91 5.30 5.12 21.49
CA ARG A 91 4.83 6.13 20.51
C ARG A 91 3.31 6.13 20.39
N MET A 92 2.69 4.95 20.41
CA MET A 92 1.23 4.83 20.36
C MET A 92 0.58 5.44 21.61
N GLU A 93 1.09 5.11 22.80
CA GLU A 93 0.62 5.67 24.07
C GLU A 93 0.76 7.19 24.10
N ALA A 94 1.90 7.73 23.65
CA ALA A 94 2.10 9.18 23.54
C ALA A 94 1.12 9.83 22.54
N LYS A 95 0.84 9.16 21.42
CA LYS A 95 -0.14 9.62 20.42
C LYS A 95 -1.56 9.61 20.97
N ILE A 96 -1.92 8.60 21.76
CA ILE A 96 -3.23 8.52 22.41
C ILE A 96 -3.37 9.60 23.48
N ALA A 97 -2.34 9.77 24.31
CA ALA A 97 -2.29 10.78 25.36
C ALA A 97 -2.39 12.22 24.83
N SER A 98 -1.90 12.50 23.62
CA SER A 98 -2.03 13.83 23.01
C SER A 98 -3.45 14.16 22.54
N ARG A 99 -4.34 13.16 22.40
CA ARG A 99 -5.73 13.29 21.92
C ARG A 99 -5.88 13.81 20.49
N VAL A 100 -4.79 14.16 19.81
CA VAL A 100 -4.79 14.70 18.44
C VAL A 100 -5.14 13.60 17.44
N GLY A 101 -6.30 13.69 16.80
CA GLY A 101 -6.75 12.70 15.81
C GLY A 101 -7.09 11.33 16.42
N VAL A 102 -7.40 11.27 17.71
CA VAL A 102 -7.71 10.04 18.44
C VAL A 102 -9.21 9.94 18.65
N THR A 103 -9.85 8.95 18.03
CA THR A 103 -11.29 8.69 18.14
C THR A 103 -11.54 7.23 18.54
N PRO A 104 -12.77 6.88 18.99
CA PRO A 104 -13.12 5.49 19.32
C PRO A 104 -12.90 4.50 18.16
N GLN A 105 -12.88 4.99 16.91
CA GLN A 105 -12.69 4.14 15.75
C GLN A 105 -11.24 4.14 15.25
N TRP A 106 -10.52 5.26 15.40
CA TRP A 106 -9.24 5.45 14.73
C TRP A 106 -8.22 6.22 15.55
N VAL A 107 -6.95 5.83 15.40
CA VAL A 107 -5.81 6.73 15.63
C VAL A 107 -5.36 7.27 14.28
N LYS A 108 -5.68 8.54 14.02
CA LYS A 108 -5.41 9.25 12.75
C LYS A 108 -4.14 10.11 12.84
N PRO A 109 -3.50 10.41 11.69
CA PRO A 109 -2.58 11.54 11.64
C PRO A 109 -3.28 12.86 12.01
N PRO A 110 -2.55 13.86 12.53
CA PRO A 110 -3.08 15.20 12.77
C PRO A 110 -3.73 15.80 11.51
N ALA A 111 -4.73 16.67 11.69
CA ALA A 111 -5.44 17.28 10.55
C ALA A 111 -4.50 18.12 9.67
N LYS A 112 -3.56 18.85 10.27
CA LYS A 112 -2.48 19.54 9.54
C LYS A 112 -1.67 18.61 8.65
N PHE A 113 -1.29 17.42 9.14
CA PHE A 113 -0.61 16.43 8.32
C PHE A 113 -1.47 16.00 7.13
N GLN A 114 -2.75 15.68 7.36
CA GLN A 114 -3.66 15.24 6.30
C GLN A 114 -3.82 16.31 5.22
N PHE A 115 -3.91 17.58 5.63
CA PHE A 115 -3.98 18.72 4.72
C PHE A 115 -2.70 18.84 3.87
N LEU A 116 -1.52 18.77 4.48
CA LEU A 116 -0.25 18.84 3.77
C LEU A 116 -0.08 17.65 2.82
N TYR A 117 -0.41 16.43 3.27
CA TYR A 117 -0.30 15.21 2.48
C TYR A 117 -1.22 15.25 1.25
N LYS A 118 -2.47 15.70 1.42
CA LYS A 118 -3.45 15.84 0.32
C LYS A 118 -3.04 16.88 -0.72
N ASN A 119 -2.40 17.97 -0.30
CA ASN A 119 -2.00 19.05 -1.20
C ASN A 119 -0.54 18.95 -1.68
N GLY A 120 0.20 17.93 -1.22
CA GLY A 120 1.63 17.77 -1.44
C GLY A 120 2.00 16.39 -1.98
N HIS A 121 1.11 15.72 -2.69
CA HIS A 121 1.31 14.35 -3.19
C HIS A 121 2.61 14.17 -3.99
N GLN A 122 3.01 15.18 -4.77
CA GLN A 122 4.30 15.15 -5.47
C GLN A 122 5.47 14.97 -4.50
N PHE A 123 5.41 15.47 -3.26
CA PHE A 123 6.51 15.36 -2.31
C PHE A 123 6.56 14.04 -1.53
N PHE A 124 5.74 13.05 -1.92
CA PHE A 124 5.81 11.71 -1.35
C PHE A 124 7.23 11.13 -1.45
N GLY A 125 7.70 10.57 -0.34
CA GLY A 125 9.04 10.07 -0.11
C GLY A 125 10.15 11.12 -0.12
N ARG A 126 9.83 12.40 -0.36
CA ARG A 126 10.79 13.48 -0.62
C ARG A 126 10.74 14.60 0.41
N ALA A 127 9.63 14.79 1.13
CA ALA A 127 9.51 15.80 2.18
C ALA A 127 9.77 15.22 3.57
N ALA A 128 10.81 15.72 4.25
CA ALA A 128 11.10 15.37 5.64
C ALA A 128 9.98 15.78 6.60
N SER A 129 9.24 16.85 6.28
CA SER A 129 8.08 17.33 7.06
C SER A 129 6.89 16.36 7.03
N LEU A 130 6.84 15.42 6.08
CA LEU A 130 5.81 14.39 5.99
C LEU A 130 6.22 13.07 6.65
N ARG A 131 7.36 13.00 7.34
CA ARG A 131 7.83 11.77 7.97
C ARG A 131 6.78 11.21 8.93
N CYS A 132 6.45 9.94 8.76
CA CYS A 132 5.54 9.21 9.62
C CYS A 132 6.06 9.18 11.06
N GLY A 133 5.20 9.44 12.03
CA GLY A 133 5.56 9.39 13.46
C GLY A 133 6.01 8.00 13.94
N TYR A 134 5.69 6.94 13.19
CA TYR A 134 6.10 5.57 13.51
C TYR A 134 7.40 5.14 12.80
N PHE A 135 8.03 6.01 12.02
CA PHE A 135 9.34 5.73 11.43
C PHE A 135 10.44 5.94 12.48
N SER A 136 11.28 4.93 12.69
CA SER A 136 12.49 5.04 13.50
C SER A 136 13.67 5.38 12.62
N ALA A 137 14.32 6.51 12.88
CA ALA A 137 15.56 6.88 12.21
C ALA A 137 16.70 5.91 12.58
N ASP A 138 16.71 5.39 13.82
CA ASP A 138 17.77 4.51 14.32
C ASP A 138 17.74 3.14 13.65
N SER A 139 16.55 2.54 13.47
CA SER A 139 16.40 1.24 12.80
C SER A 139 16.14 1.38 11.29
N GLY A 140 15.84 2.58 10.80
CA GLY A 140 15.46 2.82 9.41
C GLY A 140 14.14 2.15 8.99
N GLY A 141 13.28 1.80 9.95
CA GLY A 141 12.06 1.00 9.77
C GLY A 141 10.86 1.49 10.57
N CYS A 142 9.73 0.79 10.43
CA CYS A 142 8.48 1.13 11.13
C CYS A 142 8.43 0.47 12.51
N THR A 143 8.21 1.25 13.56
CA THR A 143 8.13 0.76 14.95
C THR A 143 6.86 -0.03 15.24
N ILE A 144 5.86 0.03 14.34
CA ILE A 144 4.59 -0.69 14.44
C ILE A 144 4.42 -1.70 13.29
N TRP A 145 5.52 -2.15 12.68
CA TRP A 145 5.49 -2.98 11.46
C TRP A 145 4.50 -4.16 11.48
N PRO A 146 4.38 -4.95 12.57
CA PRO A 146 3.45 -6.08 12.64
C PRO A 146 1.96 -5.69 12.76
N TYR A 147 1.65 -4.40 12.89
CA TYR A 147 0.30 -3.86 13.13
C TYR A 147 -0.03 -2.70 12.20
N ARG A 148 0.52 -2.72 10.99
CA ARG A 148 0.25 -1.74 9.93
C ARG A 148 -1.15 -1.94 9.35
N GLU A 149 -1.83 -0.85 9.03
CA GLU A 149 -3.12 -0.89 8.33
C GLU A 149 -2.98 -1.24 6.84
N ALA A 150 -4.10 -1.36 6.15
CA ALA A 150 -4.22 -1.82 4.78
C ALA A 150 -3.25 -1.15 3.81
N VAL A 151 -3.14 0.18 3.80
CA VAL A 151 -2.27 0.93 2.89
C VAL A 151 -0.81 0.58 3.12
N CYS A 152 -0.32 0.72 4.35
CA CYS A 152 1.05 0.42 4.70
C CYS A 152 1.42 -1.05 4.45
N SER A 153 0.49 -1.98 4.67
CA SER A 153 0.73 -3.42 4.50
C SER A 153 0.77 -3.87 3.03
N THR A 154 0.20 -3.08 2.11
CA THR A 154 0.06 -3.43 0.68
C THR A 154 0.77 -2.46 -0.26
N PHE A 155 1.46 -1.45 0.27
CA PHE A 155 2.17 -0.47 -0.54
C PHE A 155 3.54 -0.99 -0.96
N PHE A 156 3.75 -1.03 -2.27
CA PHE A 156 5.06 -1.25 -2.90
C PHE A 156 5.31 -0.15 -3.95
N CYS A 157 6.53 0.36 -3.99
CA CYS A 157 6.93 1.36 -4.99
C CYS A 157 7.13 0.74 -6.39
N LYS A 158 7.59 -0.51 -6.42
CA LYS A 158 7.87 -1.33 -7.59
C LYS A 158 7.27 -2.71 -7.38
N TYR A 159 6.84 -3.34 -8.46
CA TYR A 159 6.09 -4.60 -8.40
C TYR A 159 6.79 -5.66 -9.25
N VAL A 160 7.08 -6.82 -8.67
CA VAL A 160 7.72 -7.94 -9.38
C VAL A 160 6.84 -8.46 -10.51
N ALA A 161 5.53 -8.57 -10.28
CA ALA A 161 4.56 -8.90 -11.32
C ALA A 161 4.09 -7.68 -12.14
N GLY A 162 4.82 -6.56 -12.09
CA GLY A 162 4.53 -5.34 -12.84
C GLY A 162 3.11 -4.79 -12.59
N ALA A 163 2.42 -4.43 -13.68
CA ALA A 163 1.08 -3.87 -13.62
C ALA A 163 0.03 -4.82 -13.00
N ASP A 164 0.18 -6.13 -13.18
CA ASP A 164 -0.75 -7.10 -12.60
C ASP A 164 -0.51 -7.29 -11.10
N GLY A 165 0.76 -7.27 -10.67
CA GLY A 165 1.11 -7.14 -9.26
C GLY A 165 0.49 -5.90 -8.62
N ARG A 166 0.63 -4.73 -9.27
CA ARG A 166 0.02 -3.47 -8.80
C ARG A 166 -1.50 -3.61 -8.63
N LYS A 167 -2.20 -4.19 -9.61
CA LYS A 167 -3.65 -4.40 -9.53
C LYS A 167 -4.02 -5.34 -8.38
N PHE A 168 -3.31 -6.45 -8.23
CA PHE A 168 -3.52 -7.40 -7.15
C PHE A 168 -3.37 -6.74 -5.77
N TRP A 169 -2.24 -6.06 -5.51
CA TRP A 169 -2.01 -5.40 -4.22
C TRP A 169 -2.98 -4.26 -3.95
N MET A 170 -3.41 -3.52 -4.98
CA MET A 170 -4.46 -2.52 -4.82
C MET A 170 -5.83 -3.12 -4.50
N SER A 171 -6.17 -4.28 -5.07
CA SER A 171 -7.39 -5.00 -4.71
C SER A 171 -7.32 -5.57 -3.30
N LEU A 172 -6.15 -6.11 -2.89
CA LEU A 172 -5.93 -6.56 -1.51
C LEU A 172 -6.08 -5.40 -0.53
N LYS A 173 -5.53 -4.23 -0.85
CA LYS A 173 -5.72 -3.00 -0.06
C LYS A 173 -7.20 -2.65 0.10
N THR A 174 -7.99 -2.73 -0.97
CA THR A 174 -9.44 -2.46 -0.93
C THR A 174 -10.15 -3.42 0.02
N TYR A 175 -9.91 -4.73 -0.13
CA TYR A 175 -10.49 -5.74 0.75
C TYR A 175 -10.12 -5.50 2.23
N LEU A 176 -8.83 -5.26 2.52
CA LEU A 176 -8.37 -5.01 3.89
C LEU A 176 -8.94 -3.70 4.44
N THR A 177 -9.07 -2.66 3.62
CA THR A 177 -9.69 -1.39 4.04
C THR A 177 -11.15 -1.61 4.44
N LEU A 178 -11.90 -2.41 3.66
CA LEU A 178 -13.27 -2.80 4.00
C LEU A 178 -13.29 -3.56 5.33
N ALA A 179 -12.42 -4.55 5.51
CA ALA A 179 -12.32 -5.31 6.75
C ALA A 179 -12.00 -4.43 7.97
N GLU A 180 -11.02 -3.54 7.84
CA GLU A 180 -10.62 -2.60 8.89
C GLU A 180 -11.74 -1.65 9.29
N ILE A 181 -12.47 -1.10 8.32
CA ILE A 181 -13.63 -0.26 8.59
C ILE A 181 -14.70 -1.07 9.32
N GLN A 182 -15.07 -2.25 8.82
CA GLN A 182 -16.17 -3.02 9.39
C GLN A 182 -15.85 -3.56 10.78
N LEU A 183 -14.65 -4.10 11.01
CA LEU A 183 -14.20 -4.56 12.33
C LEU A 183 -14.11 -3.41 13.34
N SER A 184 -13.63 -2.25 12.89
CA SER A 184 -13.53 -1.09 13.76
C SER A 184 -14.89 -0.51 14.13
N ARG A 185 -15.83 -0.43 13.17
CA ARG A 185 -17.22 -0.03 13.44
C ARG A 185 -17.92 -1.01 14.36
N TRP A 186 -17.73 -2.31 14.12
CA TRP A 186 -18.36 -3.35 14.91
C TRP A 186 -17.92 -3.29 16.38
N THR A 187 -16.63 -3.18 16.66
CA THR A 187 -16.14 -3.03 18.05
C THR A 187 -16.62 -1.72 18.69
N ALA A 188 -16.65 -0.62 17.94
CA ALA A 188 -17.22 0.63 18.43
C ALA A 188 -18.71 0.48 18.76
N LEU A 189 -19.48 -0.26 17.97
CA LEU A 189 -20.88 -0.54 18.25
C LEU A 189 -21.05 -1.39 19.53
N GLN A 190 -20.14 -2.31 19.82
CA GLN A 190 -20.20 -3.14 21.04
C GLN A 190 -19.89 -2.33 22.32
N LEU A 191 -18.89 -1.45 22.27
CA LEU A 191 -18.36 -0.77 23.47
C LEU A 191 -18.91 0.64 23.67
N LEU A 192 -19.28 1.31 22.58
CA LEU A 192 -19.74 2.70 22.55
C LEU A 192 -20.84 2.88 21.50
N PRO A 193 -22.01 2.21 21.66
CA PRO A 193 -23.05 2.14 20.62
C PRO A 193 -23.53 3.51 20.14
N ASP A 194 -23.68 4.46 21.05
CA ASP A 194 -24.12 5.83 20.74
C ASP A 194 -23.20 6.54 19.74
N TYR A 195 -21.89 6.23 19.72
CA TYR A 195 -20.95 6.76 18.73
C TYR A 195 -21.34 6.35 17.30
N VAL A 196 -21.75 5.09 17.12
CA VAL A 196 -22.16 4.54 15.82
C VAL A 196 -23.60 4.94 15.48
N LEU A 197 -24.51 4.86 16.45
CA LEU A 197 -25.94 5.14 16.23
C LEU A 197 -26.20 6.63 15.96
N SER A 198 -25.35 7.53 16.46
CA SER A 198 -25.38 8.96 16.12
C SER A 198 -24.68 9.29 14.80
N GLY A 199 -24.09 8.30 14.11
CA GLY A 199 -23.44 8.46 12.82
C GLY A 199 -22.04 9.08 12.87
N ARG A 200 -21.41 9.17 14.05
CA ARG A 200 -20.05 9.73 14.21
C ARG A 200 -18.93 8.80 13.72
N ASP A 201 -19.27 7.56 13.40
CA ASP A 201 -18.42 6.56 12.76
C ASP A 201 -18.31 6.75 11.23
N ARG A 202 -19.22 7.54 10.64
CA ARG A 202 -19.24 7.78 9.20
C ARG A 202 -18.11 8.72 8.80
N ALA A 203 -17.55 8.51 7.62
CA ALA A 203 -16.56 9.42 7.06
C ALA A 203 -17.17 10.81 6.92
N GLU A 204 -16.47 11.84 7.42
CA GLU A 204 -16.81 13.23 7.12
C GLU A 204 -16.69 13.42 5.60
N THR A 205 -17.82 13.64 4.93
CA THR A 205 -17.89 13.83 3.47
C THR A 205 -17.18 15.10 3.03
N GLN A 206 -17.05 16.08 3.92
CA GLN A 206 -16.12 17.21 3.77
C GLN A 206 -15.52 17.54 5.14
N PRO A 207 -14.19 17.43 5.32
CA PRO A 207 -13.55 17.97 6.51
C PRO A 207 -13.80 19.49 6.53
N GLY A 208 -14.20 20.00 7.69
CA GLY A 208 -14.32 21.44 7.90
C GLY A 208 -12.97 22.18 7.71
N PRO A 209 -12.97 23.52 7.77
CA PRO A 209 -11.71 24.26 7.82
C PRO A 209 -10.88 23.82 9.04
N LEU A 210 -9.55 23.80 8.88
CA LEU A 210 -8.64 23.52 10.01
C LEU A 210 -8.87 24.52 11.14
N THR A 211 -8.94 24.04 12.37
CA THR A 211 -9.01 24.91 13.55
C THR A 211 -7.61 25.37 13.99
N VAL A 212 -7.55 26.27 14.98
CA VAL A 212 -6.26 26.67 15.59
C VAL A 212 -5.61 25.45 16.24
N GLU A 213 -6.39 24.62 16.93
CA GLU A 213 -5.91 23.40 17.56
C GLU A 213 -5.32 22.42 16.55
N ASP A 214 -5.93 22.31 15.36
CA ASP A 214 -5.41 21.49 14.27
C ASP A 214 -4.06 22.00 13.75
N LEU A 215 -3.87 23.31 13.65
CA LEU A 215 -2.63 23.93 13.17
C LEU A 215 -1.51 23.82 14.21
N ASP A 216 -1.85 23.94 15.49
CA ASP A 216 -0.92 23.88 16.62
C ASP A 216 -0.67 22.44 17.10
N ASP A 217 -1.32 21.44 16.49
CA ASP A 217 -1.31 20.02 16.92
C ASP A 217 -1.64 19.86 18.42
N THR A 218 -2.66 20.59 18.89
CA THR A 218 -3.11 20.52 20.30
C THR A 218 -4.40 19.70 20.45
N ALA A 219 -4.66 19.24 21.67
CA ALA A 219 -5.85 18.45 21.96
C ALA A 219 -7.13 19.23 21.63
N PRO A 220 -8.19 18.55 21.12
CA PRO A 220 -9.47 19.21 20.89
C PRO A 220 -10.06 19.75 22.21
N PRO A 221 -10.99 20.73 22.14
CA PRO A 221 -11.64 21.27 23.34
C PRO A 221 -12.24 20.16 24.22
N ALA A 222 -12.04 20.26 25.53
CA ALA A 222 -12.41 19.21 26.49
C ALA A 222 -13.87 18.73 26.34
N LYS A 223 -14.81 19.67 26.13
CA LYS A 223 -16.22 19.34 25.90
C LYS A 223 -16.43 18.48 24.64
N THR A 224 -15.73 18.80 23.55
CA THR A 224 -15.79 18.04 22.30
C THR A 224 -15.21 16.64 22.49
N TYR A 225 -14.09 16.54 23.21
CA TYR A 225 -13.44 15.27 23.49
C TYR A 225 -14.28 14.37 24.41
N ALA A 226 -14.80 14.90 25.52
CA ALA A 226 -15.69 14.19 26.44
C ALA A 226 -16.96 13.70 25.72
N ALA A 227 -17.54 14.53 24.85
CA ALA A 227 -18.70 14.14 24.05
C ALA A 227 -18.37 12.99 23.09
N LEU A 228 -17.15 12.93 22.54
CA LEU A 228 -16.71 11.89 21.61
C LEU A 228 -16.53 10.53 22.30
N TRP A 229 -16.01 10.52 23.53
CA TRP A 229 -15.64 9.31 24.26
C TRP A 229 -16.69 8.83 25.27
N GLN A 230 -17.70 9.65 25.60
CA GLN A 230 -18.89 9.31 26.42
C GLN A 230 -18.60 8.39 27.63
N GLY A 231 -17.65 8.77 28.49
CA GLY A 231 -17.29 8.02 29.69
C GLY A 231 -16.04 7.15 29.57
N TYR A 232 -15.48 6.98 28.38
CA TYR A 232 -14.15 6.40 28.16
C TYR A 232 -13.03 7.45 28.12
N GLU A 233 -13.30 8.71 28.46
CA GLU A 233 -12.24 9.72 28.59
C GLU A 233 -11.26 9.30 29.71
N GLY A 234 -9.97 9.27 29.38
CA GLY A 234 -8.91 8.77 30.25
C GLY A 234 -8.77 7.24 30.30
N LEU A 235 -9.65 6.51 29.62
CA LEU A 235 -9.65 5.05 29.51
C LEU A 235 -9.38 4.59 28.07
N GLU A 236 -8.79 5.44 27.24
CA GLU A 236 -8.64 5.18 25.80
C GLU A 236 -7.76 3.96 25.52
N LEU A 237 -6.69 3.76 26.30
CA LEU A 237 -5.81 2.59 26.16
C LEU A 237 -6.57 1.28 26.42
N ASP A 238 -7.38 1.24 27.49
CA ASP A 238 -8.17 0.07 27.85
C ASP A 238 -9.29 -0.18 26.84
N TYR A 239 -9.93 0.89 26.35
CA TYR A 239 -10.90 0.81 25.26
C TYR A 239 -10.29 0.14 24.01
N PHE A 240 -9.11 0.56 23.57
CA PHE A 240 -8.46 -0.03 22.40
C PHE A 240 -8.10 -1.51 22.61
N ARG A 241 -7.55 -1.86 23.78
CA ARG A 241 -7.28 -3.27 24.15
C ARG A 241 -8.55 -4.12 24.13
N GLU A 242 -9.66 -3.55 24.58
CA GLU A 242 -10.95 -4.24 24.58
C GLU A 242 -11.50 -4.41 23.15
N CYS A 243 -11.32 -3.44 22.25
CA CYS A 243 -11.61 -3.63 20.82
C CYS A 243 -10.82 -4.81 20.24
N TYR A 244 -9.53 -4.93 20.57
CA TYR A 244 -8.72 -6.06 20.14
C TYR A 244 -9.24 -7.39 20.70
N ARG A 245 -9.61 -7.44 21.99
CA ARG A 245 -10.17 -8.63 22.63
C ARG A 245 -11.45 -9.10 21.92
N LEU A 246 -12.34 -8.18 21.56
CA LEU A 246 -13.56 -8.47 20.81
C LEU A 246 -13.25 -9.06 19.44
N VAL A 247 -12.35 -8.44 18.66
CA VAL A 247 -11.99 -8.94 17.32
C VAL A 247 -11.34 -10.32 17.40
N LYS A 248 -10.44 -10.54 18.36
CA LYS A 248 -9.80 -11.84 18.59
C LYS A 248 -10.80 -12.95 18.95
N ALA A 249 -11.93 -12.60 19.56
CA ALA A 249 -12.98 -13.52 19.95
C ALA A 249 -14.03 -13.75 18.85
N LEU A 250 -13.89 -13.16 17.66
CA LEU A 250 -14.80 -13.42 16.55
C LEU A 250 -14.77 -14.90 16.14
N PRO A 251 -15.92 -15.50 15.81
CA PRO A 251 -15.95 -16.83 15.24
C PRO A 251 -15.26 -16.85 13.87
N PRO A 252 -14.86 -18.04 13.36
CA PRO A 252 -14.18 -18.17 12.07
C PRO A 252 -14.91 -17.52 10.88
N ASP A 253 -16.24 -17.49 10.91
CA ASP A 253 -17.07 -16.85 9.87
C ASP A 253 -17.48 -15.40 10.20
N GLY A 254 -16.98 -14.86 11.31
CA GLY A 254 -17.37 -13.54 11.83
C GLY A 254 -16.97 -12.41 10.91
N VAL A 255 -15.77 -12.45 10.34
CA VAL A 255 -15.31 -11.46 9.35
C VAL A 255 -16.20 -11.51 8.11
N GLU A 256 -16.39 -12.69 7.51
CA GLU A 256 -17.25 -12.84 6.32
C GLU A 256 -18.65 -12.26 6.54
N LYS A 257 -19.28 -12.57 7.68
CA LYS A 257 -20.59 -12.02 8.06
C LYS A 257 -20.59 -10.50 8.19
N LEU A 258 -19.53 -9.91 8.76
CA LEU A 258 -19.41 -8.46 8.93
C LEU A 258 -19.18 -7.71 7.61
N LEU A 259 -18.49 -8.34 6.66
CA LEU A 259 -18.21 -7.75 5.35
C LEU A 259 -19.37 -7.96 4.36
N GLY A 260 -20.13 -9.04 4.50
CA GLY A 260 -21.33 -9.31 3.70
C GLY A 260 -21.07 -9.41 2.19
N LEU A 261 -22.00 -8.88 1.40
CA LEU A 261 -21.95 -8.92 -0.07
C LEU A 261 -20.70 -8.23 -0.62
N ASP A 262 -20.36 -7.05 -0.09
CA ASP A 262 -19.19 -6.29 -0.54
C ASP A 262 -17.90 -7.10 -0.32
N GLY A 263 -17.77 -7.75 0.85
CA GLY A 263 -16.65 -8.66 1.12
C GLY A 263 -16.56 -9.81 0.12
N THR A 264 -17.70 -10.38 -0.26
CA THR A 264 -17.76 -11.46 -1.24
C THR A 264 -17.31 -11.00 -2.62
N ILE A 265 -17.78 -9.83 -3.06
CA ILE A 265 -17.41 -9.24 -4.37
C ILE A 265 -15.92 -8.89 -4.42
N GLU A 266 -15.41 -8.25 -3.38
CA GLU A 266 -14.00 -7.87 -3.29
C GLU A 266 -13.10 -9.10 -3.21
N LEU A 267 -13.49 -10.14 -2.46
CA LEU A 267 -12.74 -11.39 -2.40
C LEU A 267 -12.69 -12.10 -3.76
N LYS A 268 -13.81 -12.18 -4.49
CA LYS A 268 -13.85 -12.78 -5.84
C LYS A 268 -12.99 -12.01 -6.84
N THR A 269 -12.98 -10.68 -6.73
CA THR A 269 -12.12 -9.83 -7.55
C THR A 269 -10.64 -10.07 -7.23
N LEU A 270 -10.32 -10.15 -5.94
CA LEU A 270 -8.97 -10.42 -5.45
C LEU A 270 -8.45 -11.80 -5.89
N GLU A 271 -9.27 -12.85 -5.79
CA GLU A 271 -8.98 -14.20 -6.27
C GLU A 271 -8.59 -14.21 -7.76
N LYS A 272 -9.37 -13.49 -8.59
CA LYS A 272 -9.10 -13.38 -10.03
C LYS A 272 -7.76 -12.68 -10.31
N LEU A 273 -7.49 -11.58 -9.62
CA LEU A 273 -6.26 -10.80 -9.81
C LEU A 273 -5.02 -11.52 -9.28
N HIS A 274 -5.17 -12.30 -8.21
CA HIS A 274 -4.12 -13.15 -7.67
C HIS A 274 -3.63 -14.14 -8.73
N HIS A 275 -4.54 -14.84 -9.40
CA HIS A 275 -4.20 -15.80 -10.46
C HIS A 275 -3.35 -15.16 -11.57
N THR A 276 -3.73 -13.97 -12.04
CA THR A 276 -2.96 -13.24 -13.07
C THR A 276 -1.58 -12.81 -12.56
N ALA A 277 -1.45 -12.46 -11.28
CA ALA A 277 -0.18 -12.01 -10.70
C ALA A 277 0.82 -13.16 -10.46
N VAL A 278 0.35 -14.37 -10.10
CA VAL A 278 1.23 -15.52 -9.80
C VAL A 278 1.54 -16.39 -11.01
N ALA A 279 0.67 -16.42 -12.01
CA ALA A 279 0.82 -17.24 -13.21
C ALA A 279 0.62 -16.42 -14.49
N PRO A 280 1.50 -15.44 -14.76
CA PRO A 280 1.34 -14.58 -15.92
C PRO A 280 1.62 -15.37 -17.21
N GLN A 281 0.76 -15.17 -18.20
CA GLN A 281 0.86 -15.79 -19.51
C GLN A 281 1.08 -14.70 -20.55
N LEU A 282 1.96 -14.97 -21.51
CA LEU A 282 2.13 -14.07 -22.64
C LEU A 282 0.90 -14.17 -23.55
N PRO A 283 0.27 -13.04 -23.92
CA PRO A 283 -0.80 -13.05 -24.91
C PRO A 283 -0.33 -13.64 -26.24
N ARG A 284 -1.28 -14.18 -27.01
CA ARG A 284 -1.00 -14.74 -28.34
C ARG A 284 -0.39 -13.70 -29.27
N THR A 285 -0.83 -12.45 -29.16
CA THR A 285 -0.44 -11.32 -30.00
C THR A 285 -0.01 -10.16 -29.11
N LEU A 286 1.07 -9.48 -29.46
CA LEU A 286 1.54 -8.31 -28.73
C LEU A 286 1.64 -7.11 -29.67
N LYS A 287 1.37 -5.93 -29.13
CA LYS A 287 1.69 -4.65 -29.77
C LYS A 287 2.45 -3.73 -28.84
N LEU A 288 3.32 -2.88 -29.40
CA LEU A 288 3.93 -1.79 -28.66
C LEU A 288 2.84 -0.85 -28.12
N ASN A 289 2.89 -0.54 -26.83
CA ASN A 289 1.92 0.33 -26.20
C ASN A 289 2.12 1.77 -26.69
N PRO A 290 1.15 2.38 -27.39
CA PRO A 290 1.29 3.76 -27.89
C PRO A 290 1.35 4.79 -26.76
N ASP A 291 0.85 4.45 -25.57
CA ASP A 291 0.85 5.32 -24.39
C ASP A 291 2.14 5.16 -23.54
N ALA A 292 3.05 4.27 -23.93
CA ALA A 292 4.33 4.15 -23.25
C ALA A 292 5.17 5.41 -23.46
N THR A 293 5.69 5.94 -22.36
CA THR A 293 6.64 7.04 -22.39
C THR A 293 8.01 6.51 -22.81
N VAL A 294 8.63 7.16 -23.80
CA VAL A 294 9.92 6.76 -24.39
C VAL A 294 10.90 7.92 -24.27
N GLN A 295 12.10 7.66 -23.75
CA GLN A 295 13.19 8.64 -23.72
C GLN A 295 14.51 8.01 -24.14
N TRP A 296 15.21 8.70 -25.04
CA TRP A 296 16.57 8.34 -25.43
C TRP A 296 17.58 8.95 -24.47
N MET A 297 18.47 8.10 -23.96
CA MET A 297 19.55 8.48 -23.05
C MET A 297 20.82 8.83 -23.83
N GLN A 298 21.74 9.56 -23.19
CA GLN A 298 22.99 9.98 -23.83
C GLN A 298 23.91 8.82 -24.22
N ASP A 299 23.77 7.68 -23.55
CA ASP A 299 24.53 6.45 -23.83
C ASP A 299 23.93 5.59 -24.95
N GLY A 300 22.85 6.04 -25.60
CA GLY A 300 22.15 5.32 -26.66
C GLY A 300 21.14 4.28 -26.17
N SER A 301 20.94 4.14 -24.85
CA SER A 301 19.84 3.36 -24.29
C SER A 301 18.50 4.11 -24.36
N VAL A 302 17.40 3.37 -24.20
CA VAL A 302 16.04 3.88 -24.21
C VAL A 302 15.36 3.53 -22.90
N ALA A 303 14.92 4.55 -22.17
CA ALA A 303 14.07 4.42 -21.00
C ALA A 303 12.60 4.35 -21.41
N LEU A 304 11.89 3.36 -20.89
CA LEU A 304 10.50 3.06 -21.19
C LEU A 304 9.68 2.98 -19.90
N GLY A 305 8.63 3.78 -19.81
CA GLY A 305 7.71 3.79 -18.66
C GLY A 305 6.26 3.73 -19.12
N ALA A 306 5.41 2.95 -18.44
CA ALA A 306 3.98 2.91 -18.76
C ALA A 306 3.10 2.76 -17.51
N TYR A 307 3.20 1.65 -16.78
CA TYR A 307 2.24 1.38 -15.69
C TYR A 307 2.54 2.11 -14.36
N SER A 308 3.76 2.60 -14.16
CA SER A 308 4.22 3.23 -12.92
C SER A 308 5.26 4.31 -13.23
N GLU A 309 5.20 5.41 -12.49
CA GLU A 309 6.20 6.48 -12.56
C GLU A 309 7.50 6.13 -11.83
N TYR A 310 7.49 5.08 -11.00
CA TYR A 310 8.66 4.63 -10.22
C TYR A 310 9.39 3.46 -10.87
N ASP A 311 8.83 2.84 -11.91
CA ASP A 311 9.30 1.55 -12.43
C ASP A 311 9.44 1.58 -13.96
N ALA A 312 10.44 2.35 -14.41
CA ALA A 312 10.87 2.39 -15.80
C ALA A 312 11.85 1.25 -16.13
N VAL A 313 11.81 0.78 -17.37
CA VAL A 313 12.71 -0.23 -17.93
C VAL A 313 13.69 0.45 -18.86
N ALA A 314 14.98 0.17 -18.75
CA ALA A 314 15.97 0.59 -19.72
C ALA A 314 16.30 -0.56 -20.68
N LEU A 315 16.36 -0.27 -21.98
CA LEU A 315 16.77 -1.20 -23.03
C LEU A 315 17.87 -0.57 -23.90
N PRO A 316 18.75 -1.36 -24.52
CA PRO A 316 19.59 -0.87 -25.60
C PRO A 316 18.72 -0.34 -26.76
N GLY A 317 19.15 0.75 -27.42
CA GLY A 317 18.40 1.33 -28.54
C GLY A 317 18.10 0.35 -29.68
N GLU A 318 19.01 -0.59 -29.94
CA GLU A 318 18.81 -1.66 -30.92
C GLU A 318 17.63 -2.56 -30.57
N ALA A 319 17.47 -2.89 -29.28
CA ALA A 319 16.36 -3.71 -28.79
C ALA A 319 15.02 -2.99 -28.91
N TYR A 320 14.99 -1.66 -28.71
CA TYR A 320 13.78 -0.86 -28.93
C TYR A 320 13.29 -0.95 -30.38
N GLY A 321 14.21 -0.94 -31.35
CA GLY A 321 13.88 -1.09 -32.77
C GLY A 321 13.21 -2.42 -33.12
N LEU A 322 13.41 -3.47 -32.32
CA LEU A 322 12.74 -4.76 -32.49
C LEU A 322 11.29 -4.74 -31.98
N LEU A 323 10.98 -3.89 -30.98
CA LEU A 323 9.63 -3.82 -30.40
C LEU A 323 8.59 -3.30 -31.39
N VAL A 324 9.02 -2.53 -32.40
CA VAL A 324 8.14 -1.96 -33.44
C VAL A 324 7.51 -3.04 -34.33
N ASP A 325 8.12 -4.21 -34.45
CA ASP A 325 7.58 -5.32 -35.26
C ASP A 325 6.38 -6.00 -34.58
N PHE A 326 6.22 -5.83 -33.27
CA PHE A 326 5.03 -6.25 -32.56
C PHE A 326 3.90 -5.26 -32.84
N THR A 327 3.10 -5.59 -33.85
CA THR A 327 1.96 -4.77 -34.33
C THR A 327 0.61 -5.30 -33.88
N GLY A 328 0.57 -6.45 -33.21
CA GLY A 328 -0.64 -7.15 -32.78
C GLY A 328 -1.34 -7.99 -33.86
N ARG A 329 -0.81 -8.01 -35.10
CA ARG A 329 -1.43 -8.73 -36.22
C ARG A 329 -1.03 -10.20 -36.30
N GLU A 330 0.21 -10.51 -35.91
CA GLU A 330 0.78 -11.85 -36.00
C GLU A 330 1.04 -12.42 -34.60
N PRO A 331 0.95 -13.75 -34.43
CA PRO A 331 1.31 -14.39 -33.17
C PRO A 331 2.75 -14.09 -32.76
N VAL A 332 3.01 -14.00 -31.46
CA VAL A 332 4.34 -13.73 -30.90
C VAL A 332 5.42 -14.63 -31.51
N ASP A 333 5.15 -15.93 -31.64
CA ASP A 333 6.12 -16.88 -32.21
C ASP A 333 6.47 -16.60 -33.67
N ALA A 334 5.50 -16.11 -34.45
CA ALA A 334 5.72 -15.74 -35.84
C ALA A 334 6.58 -14.47 -35.95
N VAL A 335 6.29 -13.45 -35.13
CA VAL A 335 7.11 -12.22 -35.06
C VAL A 335 8.54 -12.55 -34.63
N ARG A 336 8.72 -13.37 -33.58
CA ARG A 336 10.05 -13.80 -33.13
C ARG A 336 10.80 -14.57 -34.20
N LYS A 337 10.13 -15.46 -34.95
CA LYS A 337 10.73 -16.14 -36.09
C LYS A 337 11.19 -15.14 -37.16
N HIS A 338 10.36 -14.14 -37.48
CA HIS A 338 10.72 -13.07 -38.42
C HIS A 338 11.96 -12.29 -37.95
N LEU A 339 12.03 -11.91 -36.67
CA LEU A 339 13.20 -11.22 -36.08
C LEU A 339 14.50 -12.04 -36.27
N ARG A 340 14.44 -13.35 -36.05
CA ARG A 340 15.60 -14.24 -36.20
C ARG A 340 16.05 -14.35 -37.65
N GLU A 341 15.11 -14.52 -38.57
CA GLU A 341 15.39 -14.75 -39.99
C GLU A 341 15.87 -13.47 -40.71
N HIS A 342 15.30 -12.31 -40.36
CA HIS A 342 15.50 -11.07 -41.12
C HIS A 342 16.32 -10.00 -40.38
N LYS A 343 16.36 -10.01 -39.05
CA LYS A 343 17.10 -9.03 -38.24
C LYS A 343 18.25 -9.64 -37.43
N GLN A 344 18.47 -10.95 -37.55
CA GLN A 344 19.49 -11.69 -36.79
C GLN A 344 19.41 -11.44 -35.27
N ALA A 345 18.20 -11.21 -34.76
CA ALA A 345 17.92 -10.88 -33.37
C ALA A 345 16.80 -11.75 -32.82
N ASP A 346 16.77 -11.95 -31.50
CA ASP A 346 15.65 -12.60 -30.80
C ASP A 346 15.35 -11.86 -29.51
N LEU A 347 14.07 -11.76 -29.18
CA LEU A 347 13.61 -11.38 -27.85
C LEU A 347 13.10 -12.65 -27.19
N SER A 348 13.74 -13.06 -26.09
CA SER A 348 13.31 -14.24 -25.35
C SER A 348 11.91 -14.03 -24.80
N GLU A 349 11.21 -15.13 -24.53
CA GLU A 349 9.86 -15.09 -23.96
C GLU A 349 9.86 -14.38 -22.59
N ASP A 350 10.89 -14.59 -21.76
CA ASP A 350 11.04 -13.90 -20.48
C ASP A 350 11.14 -12.38 -20.63
N VAL A 351 11.88 -11.89 -21.64
CA VAL A 351 11.97 -10.45 -21.94
C VAL A 351 10.63 -9.92 -22.40
N LEU A 352 9.94 -10.62 -23.30
CA LEU A 352 8.61 -10.21 -23.77
C LEU A 352 7.58 -10.21 -22.63
N LEU A 353 7.65 -11.18 -21.73
CA LEU A 353 6.80 -11.26 -20.55
C LEU A 353 7.07 -10.11 -19.58
N GLU A 354 8.33 -9.73 -19.35
CA GLU A 354 8.65 -8.57 -18.51
C GLU A 354 8.19 -7.25 -19.16
N LEU A 355 8.41 -7.08 -20.46
CA LEU A 355 7.90 -5.91 -21.20
C LEU A 355 6.36 -5.85 -21.20
N TYR A 356 5.70 -7.01 -21.27
CA TYR A 356 4.26 -7.11 -21.13
C TYR A 356 3.79 -6.72 -19.72
N ARG A 357 4.43 -7.24 -18.67
CA ARG A 357 4.14 -6.91 -17.26
C ARG A 357 4.30 -5.41 -16.99
N HIS A 358 5.31 -4.77 -17.58
CA HIS A 358 5.55 -3.33 -17.47
C HIS A 358 4.63 -2.49 -18.38
N ARG A 359 3.75 -3.13 -19.19
CA ARG A 359 2.87 -2.48 -20.18
C ARG A 359 3.62 -1.66 -21.22
N ILE A 360 4.85 -2.07 -21.52
CA ILE A 360 5.59 -1.60 -22.70
C ILE A 360 5.05 -2.30 -23.95
N LEU A 361 4.84 -3.61 -23.85
CA LEU A 361 4.03 -4.38 -24.77
C LEU A 361 2.65 -4.62 -24.15
N VAL A 362 1.60 -4.62 -24.96
CA VAL A 362 0.22 -4.89 -24.55
C VAL A 362 -0.43 -5.90 -25.48
N ASP A 363 -1.51 -6.52 -25.02
CA ASP A 363 -2.34 -7.38 -25.88
C ASP A 363 -3.02 -6.53 -26.97
N ALA A 364 -3.22 -7.14 -28.14
CA ALA A 364 -3.62 -6.47 -29.36
C ALA A 364 -5.10 -6.11 -29.41
#